data_AF-A0A1W1HX26-F1
#
_entry.id   AF-A0A1W1HX26-F1
#
_cell.length_a   1.000
_cell.length_b   1.000
_cell.length_c   1.000
_cell.angle_alpha   90.00
_cell.angle_beta   90.00
_cell.angle_gamma   90.00
#
_symmetry.space_group_name_H-M   'P 1'
#
loop_
_entity.id
_entity.type
_entity.pdbx_description
1 polymer ?
#
loop_
_entity_poly.entity_id
_entity_poly.type
_entity_poly.pdbx_seq_one_letter_code
_entity_poly.pdbx_strand_id
1 'polypeptide(L)'
;MLVLDNLDHLPGETIDLLLQQVSTARPRNMILTGGHRLRALLANPSTLPGLTIRLYPLSVLLDGELRRLVGHDMAAPIAKWTGNHPYLSKLFLHYGETALAEGRQQWQPFLRQLIEEVGKGAERRLLNYLIEYGKPVNPTKAGAETGTEDIKAVADRLVYLGAISRWIRNDEATLFAGCRLLNDFVTGGQSDHAD
;
A
#
# COMPACT_ATOMS: atom_id res chain seq x y z
N MET A 1 4.62 4.66 -27.43
CA MET A 1 4.15 4.51 -26.04
C MET A 1 5.32 4.85 -25.15
N LEU A 2 5.15 5.75 -24.20
CA LEU A 2 6.19 6.11 -23.22
C LEU A 2 5.82 5.51 -21.87
N VAL A 3 6.79 4.93 -21.18
CA VAL A 3 6.62 4.43 -19.81
C VAL A 3 7.68 5.11 -18.94
N LEU A 4 7.24 5.83 -17.92
CA LEU A 4 8.12 6.40 -16.91
C LEU A 4 7.85 5.65 -15.60
N ASP A 5 8.83 4.83 -15.22
CA ASP A 5 8.70 3.93 -14.09
C ASP A 5 9.32 4.55 -12.82
N ASN A 6 8.66 4.35 -11.70
CA ASN A 6 9.12 4.63 -10.36
C ASN A 6 9.57 6.09 -10.13
N LEU A 7 8.75 7.05 -10.58
CA LEU A 7 9.05 8.49 -10.51
C LEU A 7 9.28 8.99 -9.09
N ASP A 8 8.79 8.29 -8.07
CA ASP A 8 9.01 8.64 -6.66
C ASP A 8 10.46 8.48 -6.18
N HIS A 9 11.37 7.96 -7.00
CA HIS A 9 12.81 8.00 -6.72
C HIS A 9 13.51 9.27 -7.24
N LEU A 10 12.86 10.06 -8.10
CA LEU A 10 13.45 11.27 -8.67
C LEU A 10 13.13 12.50 -7.81
N PRO A 11 14.05 13.45 -7.60
CA PRO A 11 13.74 14.72 -6.95
C PRO A 11 12.54 15.41 -7.60
N GLY A 12 11.72 16.13 -6.81
CA GLY A 12 10.49 16.77 -7.28
C GLY A 12 10.70 17.68 -8.50
N GLU A 13 11.73 18.52 -8.45
CA GLU A 13 12.12 19.41 -9.56
C GLU A 13 12.46 18.65 -10.84
N THR A 14 13.06 17.45 -10.72
CA THR A 14 13.37 16.58 -11.86
C THR A 14 12.11 15.97 -12.45
N ILE A 15 11.15 15.57 -11.62
CA ILE A 15 9.84 15.06 -12.10
C ILE A 15 9.12 16.15 -12.88
N ASP A 16 9.05 17.37 -12.36
CA ASP A 16 8.35 18.48 -13.02
C ASP A 16 8.96 18.79 -14.40
N LEU A 17 10.29 18.88 -14.49
CA LEU A 17 11.00 19.09 -15.76
C LEU A 17 10.75 17.95 -16.75
N LEU A 18 10.82 16.70 -16.29
CA LEU A 18 10.56 15.53 -17.12
C LEU A 18 9.12 15.54 -17.66
N LEU A 19 8.15 15.82 -16.80
CA LEU A 19 6.73 15.87 -17.18
C LEU A 19 6.43 17.02 -18.15
N GLN A 20 7.08 18.19 -17.99
CA GLN A 20 6.98 19.29 -18.95
C GLN A 20 7.55 18.92 -20.34
N GLN A 21 8.72 18.28 -20.37
CA GLN A 21 9.34 17.83 -21.63
C GLN A 21 8.45 16.78 -22.33
N VAL A 22 7.92 15.83 -21.57
CA VAL A 22 7.03 14.79 -22.10
C VAL A 22 5.72 15.37 -22.60
N SER A 23 5.13 16.33 -21.88
CA SER A 23 3.93 17.04 -22.33
C SER A 23 4.15 17.73 -23.68
N THR A 24 5.32 18.37 -23.85
CA THR A 24 5.73 19.02 -25.11
C THR A 24 5.91 18.01 -26.25
N ALA A 25 6.46 16.83 -25.95
CA ALA A 25 6.66 15.76 -26.94
C ALA A 25 5.35 15.08 -27.40
N ARG A 26 4.22 15.33 -26.73
CA ARG A 26 2.87 14.82 -27.07
C ARG A 26 2.85 13.33 -27.43
N PRO A 27 3.33 12.42 -26.55
CA PRO A 27 3.27 10.99 -26.84
C PRO A 27 1.82 10.54 -26.99
N ARG A 28 1.56 9.62 -27.94
CA ARG A 28 0.20 9.07 -28.15
C ARG A 28 -0.37 8.38 -26.89
N ASN A 29 0.49 7.68 -26.15
CA ASN A 29 0.15 6.97 -24.91
C ASN A 29 1.31 7.09 -23.93
N MET A 30 0.99 7.31 -22.66
CA MET A 30 1.94 7.48 -21.56
C MET A 30 1.47 6.68 -20.34
N ILE A 31 2.39 5.95 -19.72
CA ILE A 31 2.17 5.28 -18.45
C ILE A 31 3.20 5.83 -17.46
N LEU A 32 2.71 6.30 -16.32
CA LEU A 32 3.53 6.82 -15.22
C LEU A 32 3.30 5.89 -14.03
N THR A 33 4.38 5.42 -13.41
CA THR A 33 4.30 4.67 -12.16
C THR A 33 5.02 5.42 -11.05
N GLY A 34 4.48 5.31 -9.85
CA GLY A 34 4.95 5.99 -8.66
C GLY A 34 3.97 5.76 -7.52
N GLY A 35 4.40 6.13 -6.32
CA GLY A 35 3.62 6.08 -5.11
C GLY A 35 2.88 7.39 -4.86
N HIS A 36 2.80 7.75 -3.58
CA HIS A 36 2.01 8.90 -3.12
C HIS A 36 2.55 10.22 -3.69
N ARG A 37 3.87 10.41 -3.80
CA ARG A 37 4.41 11.71 -4.22
C ARG A 37 3.99 12.05 -5.64
N LEU A 38 4.11 11.09 -6.57
CA LEU A 38 3.59 11.24 -7.92
C LEU A 38 2.08 11.49 -7.91
N ARG A 39 1.29 10.74 -7.13
CA ARG A 39 -0.16 10.96 -7.05
C ARG A 39 -0.51 12.39 -6.61
N ALA A 40 0.14 12.90 -5.57
CA ALA A 40 -0.08 14.26 -5.07
C ALA A 40 0.28 15.32 -6.12
N LEU A 41 1.37 15.09 -6.85
CA LEU A 41 1.82 15.94 -7.93
C LEU A 41 0.85 15.94 -9.13
N LEU A 42 0.35 14.75 -9.53
CA LEU A 42 -0.64 14.62 -10.61
C LEU A 42 -2.06 15.04 -10.22
N ALA A 43 -2.35 15.19 -8.92
CA ALA A 43 -3.61 15.76 -8.45
C ALA A 43 -3.70 17.26 -8.74
N ASN A 44 -2.57 17.93 -9.01
CA ASN A 44 -2.55 19.32 -9.42
C ASN A 44 -2.77 19.43 -10.95
N PRO A 45 -3.89 20.02 -11.40
CA PRO A 45 -4.19 20.15 -12.83
C PRO A 45 -3.15 20.96 -13.61
N SER A 46 -2.35 21.79 -12.95
CA SER A 46 -1.32 22.60 -13.60
C SER A 46 -0.06 21.82 -13.97
N THR A 47 0.14 20.61 -13.43
CA THR A 47 1.39 19.85 -13.64
C THR A 47 1.50 19.26 -15.04
N LEU A 48 0.39 18.85 -15.64
CA LEU A 48 0.33 18.34 -17.02
C LEU A 48 -0.83 19.00 -17.77
N PRO A 49 -0.71 20.29 -18.11
CA PRO A 49 -1.80 21.03 -18.71
C PRO A 49 -2.18 20.44 -20.07
N GLY A 50 -3.48 20.24 -20.29
CA GLY A 50 -4.01 19.69 -21.54
C GLY A 50 -3.94 18.16 -21.67
N LEU A 51 -3.45 17.44 -20.65
CA LEU A 51 -3.49 15.98 -20.62
C LEU A 51 -4.59 15.49 -19.68
N THR A 52 -5.37 14.52 -20.15
CA THR A 52 -6.31 13.79 -19.28
C THR A 52 -5.58 12.64 -18.60
N ILE A 53 -5.46 12.71 -17.28
CA ILE A 53 -4.82 11.67 -16.47
C ILE A 53 -5.88 10.73 -15.93
N ARG A 54 -5.67 9.42 -16.10
CA ARG A 54 -6.45 8.38 -15.43
C ARG A 54 -5.56 7.73 -14.37
N LEU A 55 -6.05 7.71 -13.14
CA LEU A 55 -5.36 7.09 -12.01
C LEU A 55 -5.84 5.66 -11.81
N TYR A 56 -4.90 4.73 -11.71
CA TYR A 56 -5.15 3.31 -11.43
C TYR A 56 -4.44 2.93 -10.12
N PRO A 57 -5.08 3.11 -8.96
CA PRO A 57 -4.48 2.69 -7.69
C PRO A 57 -4.37 1.16 -7.66
N LEU A 58 -3.18 0.65 -7.35
CA LEU A 58 -2.97 -0.76 -7.08
C LEU A 58 -3.18 -1.02 -5.58
N SER A 59 -3.95 -2.04 -5.24
CA SER A 59 -4.19 -2.47 -3.86
C SER A 59 -3.51 -3.80 -3.58
N VAL A 60 -3.59 -4.25 -2.32
CA VAL A 60 -3.31 -5.66 -1.99
C VAL A 60 -4.23 -6.60 -2.77
N LEU A 61 -3.80 -7.86 -2.91
CA LEU A 61 -4.58 -8.87 -3.61
C LEU A 61 -5.86 -9.20 -2.83
N LEU A 62 -6.95 -9.45 -3.53
CA LEU A 62 -8.12 -10.09 -2.96
C LEU A 62 -7.79 -11.56 -2.63
N ASP A 63 -8.48 -12.16 -1.67
CA ASP A 63 -8.26 -13.56 -1.27
C ASP A 63 -8.40 -14.53 -2.45
N GLY A 64 -9.30 -14.24 -3.38
CA GLY A 64 -9.46 -15.03 -4.60
C GLY A 64 -8.30 -14.88 -5.59
N GLU A 65 -7.66 -13.71 -5.62
CA GLU A 65 -6.49 -13.45 -6.47
C GLU A 65 -5.25 -14.13 -5.89
N LEU A 66 -5.02 -14.02 -4.58
CA LEU A 66 -3.92 -14.73 -3.94
C LEU A 66 -4.07 -16.25 -4.10
N ARG A 67 -5.26 -16.82 -3.87
CA ARG A 67 -5.52 -18.25 -4.08
C ARG A 67 -5.23 -18.73 -5.51
N ARG A 68 -5.53 -17.92 -6.52
CA ARG A 68 -5.19 -18.25 -7.92
C ARG A 68 -3.69 -18.18 -8.18
N LEU A 69 -2.98 -17.29 -7.49
CA LEU A 69 -1.54 -17.11 -7.64
C LEU A 69 -0.73 -18.23 -6.98
N VAL A 70 -1.16 -18.68 -5.79
CA VAL A 70 -0.33 -19.56 -4.93
C VAL A 70 -0.94 -20.93 -4.64
N GLY A 71 -2.16 -21.19 -5.11
CA GLY A 71 -2.93 -22.38 -4.75
C GLY A 71 -3.73 -22.20 -3.46
N HIS A 72 -4.71 -23.10 -3.24
CA HIS A 72 -5.61 -23.01 -2.09
C HIS A 72 -4.89 -23.21 -0.76
N ASP A 73 -4.01 -24.21 -0.69
CA ASP A 73 -3.39 -24.64 0.58
C ASP A 73 -2.36 -23.62 1.10
N MET A 74 -1.67 -22.93 0.19
CA MET A 74 -0.63 -21.96 0.54
C MET A 74 -1.18 -20.55 0.81
N ALA A 75 -2.41 -20.24 0.35
CA ALA A 75 -2.93 -18.88 0.40
C ALA A 75 -3.14 -18.37 1.82
N ALA A 76 -3.76 -19.16 2.71
CA ALA A 76 -4.05 -18.72 4.07
C ALA A 76 -2.76 -18.52 4.92
N PRO A 77 -1.78 -19.45 4.92
CA PRO A 77 -0.50 -19.23 5.60
C PRO A 77 0.25 -17.98 5.11
N ILE A 78 0.26 -17.74 3.79
CA ILE A 78 0.91 -16.54 3.22
C ILE A 78 0.14 -15.27 3.59
N ALA A 79 -1.17 -15.26 3.39
CA ALA A 79 -2.04 -14.13 3.71
C ALA A 79 -1.91 -13.68 5.17
N LYS A 80 -1.80 -14.64 6.11
CA LYS A 80 -1.60 -14.35 7.55
C LYS A 80 -0.40 -13.44 7.78
N TRP A 81 0.70 -13.66 7.07
CA TRP A 81 1.92 -12.88 7.25
C TRP A 81 1.94 -11.61 6.40
N THR A 82 1.43 -11.69 5.17
CA THR A 82 1.63 -10.65 4.16
C THR A 82 0.44 -9.72 3.99
N GLY A 83 -0.72 -10.04 4.58
CA GLY A 83 -1.96 -9.29 4.37
C GLY A 83 -2.35 -9.22 2.89
N ASN A 84 -2.01 -10.25 2.11
CA ASN A 84 -2.16 -10.30 0.65
C ASN A 84 -1.34 -9.25 -0.13
N HIS A 85 -0.34 -8.62 0.49
CA HIS A 85 0.52 -7.68 -0.21
C HIS A 85 1.33 -8.42 -1.31
N PRO A 86 1.25 -8.02 -2.60
CA PRO A 86 1.86 -8.78 -3.70
C PRO A 86 3.37 -8.99 -3.53
N TYR A 87 4.11 -7.93 -3.17
CA TYR A 87 5.57 -8.01 -2.95
C TYR A 87 5.94 -8.95 -1.79
N LEU A 88 5.33 -8.80 -0.61
CA LEU A 88 5.59 -9.67 0.54
C LEU A 88 5.17 -11.11 0.25
N SER A 89 4.05 -11.32 -0.42
CA SER A 89 3.59 -12.66 -0.83
C SER A 89 4.59 -13.32 -1.78
N LYS A 90 5.16 -12.57 -2.73
CA LYS A 90 6.26 -13.05 -3.58
C LYS A 90 7.49 -13.45 -2.76
N LEU A 91 7.89 -12.68 -1.75
CA LEU A 91 9.03 -13.03 -0.90
C LEU A 91 8.74 -14.31 -0.11
N PHE A 92 7.54 -14.46 0.44
CA PHE A 92 7.13 -15.67 1.16
C PHE A 92 7.07 -16.90 0.26
N LEU A 93 6.70 -16.73 -1.01
CA LEU A 93 6.78 -17.82 -2.00
C LEU A 93 8.22 -18.18 -2.35
N HIS A 94 9.10 -17.19 -2.43
CA HIS A 94 10.50 -17.40 -2.83
C HIS A 94 11.31 -18.10 -1.74
N TYR A 95 11.17 -17.65 -0.50
CA TYR A 95 11.92 -18.19 0.65
C TYR A 95 11.17 -19.30 1.39
N GLY A 96 9.87 -19.49 1.14
CA GLY A 96 9.07 -20.50 1.83
C GLY A 96 9.07 -20.30 3.35
N GLU A 97 9.35 -21.37 4.08
CA GLU A 97 9.36 -21.38 5.56
C GLU A 97 10.42 -20.46 6.17
N THR A 98 11.50 -20.14 5.44
CA THR A 98 12.59 -19.28 5.93
C THR A 98 12.37 -17.80 5.65
N ALA A 99 11.22 -17.40 5.09
CA ALA A 99 10.95 -16.03 4.64
C ALA A 99 11.12 -14.96 5.72
N LEU A 100 10.83 -15.28 6.98
CA LEU A 100 11.03 -14.35 8.10
C LEU A 100 12.51 -14.08 8.36
N ALA A 101 13.36 -15.10 8.30
CA ALA A 101 14.77 -15.00 8.61
C ALA A 101 15.60 -14.61 7.37
N GLU A 102 15.55 -15.42 6.31
CA GLU A 102 16.35 -15.24 5.10
C GLU A 102 15.82 -14.11 4.22
N GLY A 103 14.51 -13.90 4.20
CA GLY A 103 13.88 -12.79 3.48
C GLY A 103 14.03 -11.43 4.15
N ARG A 104 14.57 -11.36 5.38
CA ARG A 104 14.60 -10.14 6.20
C ARG A 104 15.27 -8.96 5.52
N GLN A 105 16.37 -9.22 4.82
CA GLN A 105 17.09 -8.17 4.09
C GLN A 105 16.24 -7.55 2.97
N GLN A 106 15.20 -8.24 2.49
CA GLN A 106 14.30 -7.77 1.43
C GLN A 106 13.03 -7.11 1.98
N TRP A 107 12.37 -7.72 2.95
CA TRP A 107 11.11 -7.17 3.47
C TRP A 107 11.30 -6.04 4.47
N GLN A 108 12.37 -6.05 5.27
CA GLN A 108 12.55 -5.06 6.34
C GLN A 108 12.77 -3.63 5.80
N PRO A 109 13.62 -3.40 4.78
CA PRO A 109 13.75 -2.07 4.17
C PRO A 109 12.45 -1.60 3.54
N PHE A 110 11.71 -2.52 2.89
CA PHE A 110 10.41 -2.23 2.30
C PHE A 110 9.40 -1.76 3.37
N LEU A 111 9.27 -2.49 4.49
CA LEU A 111 8.38 -2.07 5.57
C LEU A 111 8.80 -0.74 6.18
N ARG A 112 10.10 -0.49 6.33
CA ARG A 112 10.61 0.80 6.81
C ARG A 112 10.14 1.95 5.92
N GLN A 113 10.33 1.83 4.61
CA GLN A 113 9.88 2.83 3.64
C GLN A 113 8.36 3.01 3.68
N LEU A 114 7.61 1.90 3.68
CA LEU A 114 6.14 1.94 3.78
C LEU A 114 5.68 2.71 5.02
N ILE A 115 6.32 2.48 6.15
CA ILE A 115 6.03 3.18 7.41
C ILE A 115 6.41 4.65 7.33
N GLU A 116 7.52 5.01 6.70
CA GLU A 116 7.87 6.41 6.46
C GLU A 116 6.81 7.11 5.59
N GLU A 117 6.30 6.44 4.55
CA GLU A 117 5.25 6.96 3.65
C GLU A 117 3.87 7.11 4.32
N VAL A 118 3.53 6.21 5.26
CA VAL A 118 2.36 6.37 6.14
C VAL A 118 2.48 7.63 6.99
N GLY A 119 3.70 8.00 7.39
CA GLY A 119 3.96 9.20 8.18
C GLY A 119 3.57 9.06 9.66
N LYS A 120 3.31 10.19 10.32
CA LYS A 120 2.98 10.28 11.77
C LYS A 120 1.58 10.86 12.06
N GLY A 121 0.78 11.11 11.02
CA GLY A 121 -0.50 11.82 11.10
C GLY A 121 -1.71 10.93 11.41
N ALA A 122 -2.86 11.30 10.84
CA ALA A 122 -4.11 10.55 10.99
C ALA A 122 -3.98 9.12 10.44
N GLU A 123 -3.21 8.93 9.39
CA GLU A 123 -2.89 7.63 8.80
C GLU A 123 -2.18 6.70 9.80
N ARG A 124 -1.20 7.23 10.55
CA ARG A 124 -0.51 6.48 11.59
C ARG A 124 -1.45 6.10 12.72
N ARG A 125 -2.28 7.04 13.19
CA ARG A 125 -3.25 6.79 14.26
C ARG A 125 -4.26 5.71 13.85
N LEU A 126 -4.79 5.81 12.64
CA LEU A 126 -5.71 4.81 12.10
C LEU A 126 -5.04 3.43 11.96
N LEU A 127 -3.82 3.38 11.41
CA LEU A 127 -3.09 2.12 11.29
C LEU A 127 -2.85 1.46 12.66
N ASN A 128 -2.36 2.23 13.64
CA ASN A 128 -2.14 1.72 14.99
C ASN A 128 -3.43 1.21 15.63
N TYR A 129 -4.53 1.96 15.51
CA TYR A 129 -5.84 1.52 15.99
C TYR A 129 -6.28 0.20 15.34
N LEU A 130 -6.12 0.05 14.02
CA LEU A 130 -6.49 -1.18 13.32
C LEU A 130 -5.63 -2.37 13.74
N ILE A 131 -4.35 -2.15 14.02
CA ILE A 131 -3.43 -3.16 14.55
C ILE A 131 -3.86 -3.60 15.95
N GLU A 132 -4.09 -2.64 16.85
CA GLU A 132 -4.50 -2.89 18.23
C GLU A 132 -5.89 -3.54 18.30
N TYR A 133 -6.81 -3.13 17.45
CA TYR A 133 -8.16 -3.69 17.40
C TYR A 133 -8.15 -5.14 16.91
N GLY A 134 -7.23 -5.50 16.00
CA GLY A 134 -6.92 -6.88 15.60
C GLY A 134 -8.01 -7.60 14.79
N LYS A 135 -9.09 -6.91 14.42
CA LYS A 135 -10.21 -7.46 13.64
C LYS A 135 -10.79 -6.43 12.68
N PRO A 136 -11.54 -6.87 11.66
CA PRO A 136 -12.15 -5.95 10.71
C PRO A 136 -13.11 -4.96 11.38
N VAL A 137 -13.08 -3.69 10.96
CA VAL A 137 -13.88 -2.61 11.57
C VAL A 137 -14.51 -1.70 10.52
N ASN A 138 -15.71 -1.20 10.83
CA ASN A 138 -16.38 -0.21 9.98
C ASN A 138 -15.62 1.14 10.01
N PRO A 139 -15.45 1.84 8.86
CA PRO A 139 -14.80 3.16 8.81
C PRO A 139 -15.37 4.19 9.78
N THR A 140 -16.69 4.31 9.90
CA THR A 140 -17.32 5.31 10.80
C THR A 140 -16.89 5.10 12.25
N LYS A 141 -16.86 3.84 12.70
CA LYS A 141 -16.37 3.49 14.04
C LYS A 141 -14.89 3.82 14.18
N ALA A 142 -14.06 3.39 13.23
CA ALA A 142 -12.63 3.66 13.26
C ALA A 142 -12.32 5.18 13.27
N GLY A 143 -13.08 5.96 12.51
CA GLY A 143 -12.99 7.42 12.47
C GLY A 143 -13.30 8.06 13.82
N ALA A 144 -14.39 7.64 14.48
CA ALA A 144 -14.76 8.13 15.81
C ALA A 144 -13.69 7.80 16.86
N GLU A 145 -13.19 6.57 16.89
CA GLU A 145 -12.20 6.09 17.88
C GLU A 145 -10.82 6.73 17.69
N THR A 146 -10.48 7.14 16.46
CA THR A 146 -9.17 7.72 16.12
C THR A 146 -9.17 9.26 16.04
N GLY A 147 -10.34 9.89 16.21
CA GLY A 147 -10.53 11.33 15.99
C GLY A 147 -10.21 11.75 14.55
N THR A 148 -10.53 10.90 13.57
CA THR A 148 -10.26 11.16 12.14
C THR A 148 -11.51 11.69 11.46
N GLU A 149 -11.53 12.99 11.14
CA GLU A 149 -12.66 13.67 10.48
C GLU A 149 -12.91 13.14 9.05
N ASP A 150 -11.87 13.10 8.21
CA ASP A 150 -11.94 12.54 6.86
C ASP A 150 -11.42 11.09 6.83
N ILE A 151 -12.19 10.18 7.43
CA ILE A 151 -11.81 8.77 7.48
C ILE A 151 -11.65 8.15 6.08
N LYS A 152 -12.41 8.64 5.10
CA LYS A 152 -12.37 8.10 3.74
C LYS A 152 -11.01 8.39 3.09
N ALA A 153 -10.55 9.64 3.10
CA ALA A 153 -9.28 10.00 2.49
C ALA A 153 -8.09 9.31 3.19
N VAL A 154 -8.14 9.22 4.53
CA VAL A 154 -7.11 8.54 5.32
C VAL A 154 -7.08 7.04 5.02
N ALA A 155 -8.23 6.37 4.98
CA ALA A 155 -8.31 4.96 4.62
C ALA A 155 -7.90 4.71 3.16
N ASP A 156 -8.30 5.56 2.21
CA ASP A 156 -7.90 5.46 0.81
C ASP A 156 -6.38 5.52 0.66
N ARG A 157 -5.71 6.38 1.43
CA ARG A 157 -4.25 6.46 1.44
C ARG A 157 -3.62 5.18 2.00
N LEU A 158 -4.09 4.66 3.12
CA LEU A 158 -3.55 3.42 3.69
C LEU A 158 -3.78 2.20 2.78
N VAL A 159 -4.93 2.12 2.11
CA VAL A 159 -5.23 1.07 1.12
C VAL A 159 -4.31 1.19 -0.09
N TYR A 160 -4.10 2.41 -0.58
CA TYR A 160 -3.20 2.69 -1.71
C TYR A 160 -1.75 2.29 -1.39
N LEU A 161 -1.29 2.54 -0.16
CA LEU A 161 0.03 2.10 0.31
C LEU A 161 0.10 0.57 0.54
N GLY A 162 -1.02 -0.15 0.46
CA GLY A 162 -1.09 -1.57 0.78
C GLY A 162 -0.88 -1.88 2.27
N ALA A 163 -1.00 -0.88 3.14
CA ALA A 163 -0.84 -1.03 4.59
C ALA A 163 -2.07 -1.68 5.26
N ILE A 164 -3.25 -1.49 4.67
CA ILE A 164 -4.51 -2.08 5.13
C ILE A 164 -5.33 -2.58 3.93
N SER A 165 -6.26 -3.48 4.21
CA SER A 165 -7.28 -3.92 3.25
C SER A 165 -8.60 -3.19 3.48
N ARG A 166 -9.35 -2.97 2.40
CA ARG A 166 -10.74 -2.52 2.47
C ARG A 166 -11.62 -3.34 1.54
N TRP A 167 -12.77 -3.76 2.04
CA TRP A 167 -13.82 -4.40 1.23
C TRP A 167 -15.20 -3.92 1.68
N ILE A 168 -16.20 -4.18 0.84
CA ILE A 168 -17.61 -3.92 1.14
C ILE A 168 -18.30 -5.28 1.27
N ARG A 169 -19.02 -5.50 2.38
CA ARG A 169 -19.84 -6.69 2.59
C ARG A 169 -21.21 -6.26 3.11
N ASN A 170 -22.28 -6.72 2.46
CA ASN A 170 -23.66 -6.37 2.82
C ASN A 170 -23.85 -4.85 3.01
N ASP A 171 -23.36 -4.07 2.04
CA ASP A 171 -23.38 -2.60 2.04
C ASP A 171 -22.56 -1.91 3.15
N GLU A 172 -21.82 -2.67 3.97
CA GLU A 172 -20.92 -2.12 4.97
C GLU A 172 -19.45 -2.20 4.52
N ALA A 173 -18.83 -1.03 4.41
CA ALA A 173 -17.39 -0.93 4.22
C ALA A 173 -16.66 -1.41 5.48
N THR A 174 -15.55 -2.11 5.29
CA THR A 174 -14.74 -2.69 6.37
C THR A 174 -13.26 -2.43 6.12
N LEU A 175 -12.52 -2.04 7.16
CA LEU A 175 -11.07 -1.81 7.18
C LEU A 175 -10.38 -2.88 8.01
N PHE A 176 -9.19 -3.32 7.61
CA PHE A 176 -8.42 -4.30 8.38
C PHE A 176 -6.91 -4.23 8.12
N ALA A 177 -6.11 -4.25 9.17
CA ALA A 177 -4.65 -4.36 9.12
C ALA A 177 -4.21 -5.83 9.17
N GLY A 178 -4.39 -6.55 8.06
CA GLY A 178 -4.16 -8.00 7.99
C GLY A 178 -2.71 -8.45 7.81
N CYS A 179 -1.77 -7.54 7.57
CA CYS A 179 -0.36 -7.88 7.34
C CYS A 179 0.38 -8.01 8.68
N ARG A 180 0.48 -9.24 9.21
CA ARG A 180 1.20 -9.47 10.48
C ARG A 180 2.64 -8.96 10.45
N LEU A 181 3.34 -9.13 9.34
CA LEU A 181 4.73 -8.67 9.22
C LEU A 181 4.86 -7.15 9.39
N LEU A 182 3.93 -6.38 8.81
CA LEU A 182 3.84 -4.93 9.00
C LEU A 182 3.48 -4.58 10.44
N ASN A 183 2.48 -5.27 10.99
CA ASN A 183 1.97 -5.01 12.33
C ASN A 183 3.07 -5.23 13.39
N ASP A 184 3.78 -6.36 13.32
CA ASP A 184 4.89 -6.69 14.20
C ASP A 184 6.03 -5.67 14.07
N PHE A 185 6.33 -5.22 12.84
CA PHE A 185 7.33 -4.18 12.61
C PHE A 185 6.93 -2.82 13.21
N VAL A 186 5.64 -2.46 13.19
CA VAL A 186 5.12 -1.20 13.76
C VAL A 186 5.13 -1.22 15.28
N THR A 187 4.70 -2.31 15.89
CA THR A 187 4.57 -2.44 17.35
C THR A 187 5.92 -2.69 18.04
N GLY A 188 7.01 -2.80 17.28
CA GLY A 188 8.32 -3.15 17.81
C GLY A 188 8.38 -4.59 18.31
N GLY A 189 7.49 -5.45 17.78
CA GLY A 189 7.43 -6.86 18.11
C GLY A 189 8.78 -7.52 17.88
N GLN A 190 9.49 -7.77 18.98
CA GLN A 190 10.33 -8.95 19.07
C GLN A 190 9.38 -10.13 18.95
N SER A 191 9.36 -10.80 17.81
CA SER A 191 8.75 -12.11 17.68
C SER A 191 9.63 -13.12 18.42
N ASP A 192 9.60 -13.07 19.75
CA ASP A 192 9.76 -14.27 20.55
C ASP A 192 8.44 -15.05 20.44
N HIS A 193 8.60 -16.35 20.23
CA HIS A 193 7.57 -17.39 20.03
C HIS A 193 7.18 -17.66 18.58
N ALA A 194 7.92 -18.64 18.04
CA ALA A 194 7.35 -19.75 17.28
C ALA A 194 6.01 -20.20 17.90
N ASP A 195 4.99 -20.29 17.05
CA ASP A 195 4.02 -21.39 16.92
C ASP A 195 3.05 -21.09 15.75
#